data_AF-A0A5R2N307-F1
#
_entry.id   AF-A0A5R2N307-F1
#
_cell.length_a   1.000
_cell.length_b   1.000
_cell.length_c   1.000
_cell.angle_alpha   90.00
_cell.angle_beta   90.00
_cell.angle_gamma   90.00
#
_symmetry.space_group_name_H-M   'P 1'
#
loop_
_entity.id
_entity.type
_entity.pdbx_description
1 polymer ?
#
loop_
_entity_poly.entity_id
_entity_poly.type
_entity_poly.pdbx_seq_one_letter_code
_entity_poly.pdbx_strand_id
1 'polypeptide(L)' 'LVTVYGHASSIEVQRGQKVKRGQEIALSGMSGTTDSPKLHFEVRKNSAPVDPSGYLE' A
#
# COMPACT_ATOMS: atom_id res chain seq x y z
N LEU A 1 -0.25 -11.94 -7.23
CA LEU A 1 -0.93 -10.67 -6.95
C LEU A 1 -0.07 -9.90 -5.97
N VAL A 2 0.09 -8.60 -6.13
CA VAL A 2 0.85 -7.74 -5.21
C VAL A 2 0.03 -6.49 -4.93
N THR A 3 0.01 -6.03 -3.69
CA THR A 3 -0.53 -4.73 -3.32
C THR A 3 0.61 -3.77 -3.02
N VAL A 4 0.45 -2.51 -3.40
CA VAL A 4 1.41 -1.43 -3.15
C VAL A 4 0.70 -0.32 -2.40
N TYR A 5 1.35 0.16 -1.35
CA TYR A 5 0.89 1.26 -0.51
C TYR A 5 1.91 2.38 -0.58
N GLY A 6 1.48 3.59 -0.91
CA GLY A 6 2.34 4.76 -1.06
C GLY A 6 2.01 5.89 -0.10
N HIS A 7 2.89 6.89 -0.06
CA HIS A 7 2.78 8.09 0.79
C HIS A 7 2.80 7.83 2.30
N ALA A 8 3.33 6.70 2.76
CA ALA A 8 3.41 6.38 4.18
C ALA A 8 4.22 7.43 4.99
N SER A 9 3.79 7.76 6.20
CA SER A 9 4.54 8.58 7.16
C SER A 9 5.52 7.72 7.97
N SER A 10 5.17 6.47 8.24
CA SER A 10 6.01 5.47 8.90
C SER A 10 5.77 4.08 8.29
N ILE A 11 6.80 3.25 8.30
CA ILE A 11 6.74 1.85 7.85
C ILE A 11 6.98 0.95 9.07
N GLU A 12 6.00 0.10 9.38
CA GLU A 12 5.99 -0.74 10.59
C GLU A 12 6.42 -2.20 10.32
N VAL A 13 6.89 -2.47 9.09
CA VAL A 13 7.32 -3.79 8.65
C VAL A 13 8.65 -3.75 7.92
N GLN A 14 9.32 -4.90 7.85
CA GLN A 14 10.61 -5.04 7.20
C GLN A 14 10.54 -5.95 5.97
N ARG A 15 11.53 -5.82 5.08
CA ARG A 15 11.61 -6.65 3.87
C ARG A 15 11.67 -8.13 4.23
N GLY A 16 10.79 -8.93 3.61
CA GLY A 16 10.70 -10.37 3.84
C GLY A 16 9.82 -10.78 5.04
N GLN A 17 9.31 -9.81 5.81
CA GLN A 17 8.37 -10.08 6.89
C GLN A 17 7.06 -10.64 6.33
N LYS A 18 6.62 -11.78 6.88
CA LYS A 18 5.28 -12.31 6.60
C LYS A 18 4.25 -11.50 7.37
N VAL A 19 3.21 -11.04 6.67
CA VAL A 19 2.09 -10.31 7.26
C VAL A 19 0.77 -11.04 7.00
N LYS A 20 -0.24 -10.78 7.83
CA LYS A 20 -1.59 -11.34 7.68
C LYS A 20 -2.61 -10.24 7.36
N ARG A 21 -3.77 -10.62 6.80
CA ARG A 21 -4.89 -9.70 6.58
C ARG A 21 -5.26 -9.00 7.89
N GLY A 22 -5.45 -7.68 7.83
CA GLY A 22 -5.79 -6.85 9.00
C GLY A 22 -4.60 -6.47 9.89
N GLN A 23 -3.39 -6.92 9.57
CA GLN A 23 -2.19 -6.45 10.28
C GLN A 23 -1.83 -5.03 9.83
N GLU A 24 -1.50 -4.16 10.78
CA GLU A 24 -0.93 -2.84 10.51
C GLU A 24 0.48 -3.00 9.92
N ILE A 25 0.75 -2.30 8.82
CA ILE A 25 2.02 -2.37 8.09
C ILE A 25 2.71 -1.02 7.93
N ALA A 26 1.96 0.08 8.04
CA ALA A 26 2.42 1.44 7.85
C ALA A 26 1.36 2.43 8.33
N LEU A 27 1.78 3.65 8.62
CA LEU A 27 0.88 4.78 8.84
C LEU A 27 0.76 5.60 7.55
N SER A 28 -0.45 5.98 7.16
CA SER A 28 -0.65 6.89 6.01
C SER A 28 -0.02 8.26 6.29
N GLY A 29 0.38 8.97 5.24
CA GLY A 29 1.04 10.26 5.38
C GLY A 29 1.08 11.03 4.08
N MET A 30 2.18 11.77 3.89
CA MET A 30 2.39 12.63 2.73
C MET A 30 3.80 12.49 2.13
N SER A 31 4.47 11.34 2.30
CA SER A 31 5.82 11.15 1.74
C SER A 31 5.80 11.12 0.20
N GLY A 32 6.88 11.57 -0.43
CA GLY A 32 6.98 11.68 -1.89
C GLY A 32 6.26 12.92 -2.44
N THR A 33 5.71 12.81 -3.65
CA THR A 33 5.03 13.91 -4.33
C THR A 33 3.53 13.87 -4.04
N THR A 34 3.09 14.51 -2.95
CA THR A 34 1.66 14.70 -2.65
C THR A 34 1.42 16.02 -1.91
N ASP A 35 0.32 16.69 -2.27
CA ASP A 35 -0.03 18.01 -1.73
C ASP A 35 -0.88 17.93 -0.45
N SER A 36 -1.40 16.75 -0.11
CA SER A 36 -2.16 16.48 1.10
C SER A 36 -1.95 15.05 1.61
N PRO A 37 -2.19 14.78 2.91
CA PRO A 37 -2.13 13.43 3.47
C PRO A 37 -3.16 12.51 2.81
N LYS A 38 -2.70 11.41 2.23
CA LYS A 38 -3.56 10.44 1.55
C LYS A 38 -2.88 9.07 1.46
N LEU A 39 -3.69 8.03 1.27
CA LEU A 39 -3.18 6.70 0.93
C LEU A 39 -3.16 6.54 -0.59
N HIS A 40 -2.01 6.16 -1.14
CA HIS A 40 -1.97 5.56 -2.48
C HIS A 40 -2.11 4.04 -2.34
N PHE A 41 -3.07 3.45 -3.05
CA PHE A 41 -3.29 2.01 -3.06
C PHE A 41 -3.33 1.51 -4.50
N GLU A 42 -2.52 0.50 -4.79
CA GLU A 42 -2.41 -0.10 -6.12
C GLU A 42 -2.42 -1.63 -6.00
N VAL A 43 -3.10 -2.29 -6.94
CA VAL A 43 -3.05 -3.74 -7.12
C VAL A 43 -2.32 -4.06 -8.41
N ARG A 44 -1.35 -5.00 -8.35
CA ARG A 44 -0.61 -5.50 -9.50
C ARG A 44 -0.85 -6.99 -9.72
N LYS A 45 -1.24 -7.35 -10.93
CA LYS A 45 -1.35 -8.75 -11.41
C LYS A 45 -0.29 -8.97 -12.49
N ASN A 46 0.56 -9.98 -12.29
CA ASN A 46 1.69 -10.27 -13.20
C ASN A 46 2.53 -9.02 -13.52
N SER A 47 2.82 -8.22 -12.49
CA SER A 47 3.56 -6.95 -12.58
C SER A 47 2.85 -5.78 -13.28
N ALA A 48 1.66 -5.96 -13.84
CA ALA A 48 0.87 -4.88 -14.42
C ALA A 48 -0.13 -4.31 -13.40
N PRO A 49 -0.29 -2.96 -13.34
CA PRO A 49 -1.35 -2.33 -12.55
C PRO A 49 -2.72 -2.75 -13.08
N VAL A 50 -3.66 -3.02 -12.17
CA VAL A 50 -5.07 -3.28 -12.48
C VAL A 50 -5.97 -2.42 -11.59
N ASP A 51 -7.23 -2.21 -12.01
CA ASP A 51 -8.21 -1.49 -11.20
C ASP A 51 -8.39 -2.18 -9.83
N PRO A 52 -8.11 -1.48 -8.70
CA PRO A 52 -8.20 -2.06 -7.38
C PRO A 52 -9.65 -2.26 -6.89
N SER A 53 -10.65 -1.64 -7.52
CA SER A 53 -12.04 -1.60 -7.01
C SER A 53 -12.66 -3.00 -6.86
N GLY A 54 -12.27 -3.95 -7.71
CA GLY A 54 -12.73 -5.35 -7.63
C GLY A 54 -12.04 -6.21 -6.56
N TYR A 55 -11.08 -5.65 -5.82
CA TYR A 55 -10.34 -6.34 -4.75
C TYR A 55 -10.64 -5.76 -3.35
N LEU A 56 -11.47 -4.71 -3.29
CA LEU A 56 -11.95 -4.13 -2.05
C LEU A 56 -13.17 -4.95 -1.60
N GLU A 57 -13.06 -5.59 -0.43
CA GLU A 57 -14.17 -6.28 0.25
C GLU A 57 -14.79 -5.38 1.33
#